data_AF-A0A952B264-F1
#
_entry.id   AF-A0A952B264-F1
#
_cell.length_a   1.000
_cell.length_b   1.000
_cell.length_c   1.000
_cell.angle_alpha   90.00
_cell.angle_beta   90.00
_cell.angle_gamma   90.00
#
_symmetry.space_group_name_H-M   'P 1'
#
loop_
_entity.id
_entity.type
_entity.pdbx_description
1 polymer ?
#
loop_
_entity_poly.entity_id
_entity_poly.type
_entity_poly.pdbx_seq_one_letter_code
_entity_poly.pdbx_strand_id
1 'polypeptide(L)'
;MAESKVTTIRPISDWQVQVLRCTAFYAPDQQFDISGWWAEMVGDLPETETKRVKEGLRIEEGPYKEGKLTLAKSPIAVDLRFQLGEQLPDEVNGVPTIGNFEEKCLEYIDLVKNKLFKMATFPLITRLAFGSIINLPSKDHKTGYTQLSEYIRGIQIDPNSSDFLYQINRRRASNTRIEGLDINRLSKWSLAKYQAIITSFGGGKTKATENAPRYACRLEIDISTGQEFTDLLPKENLGDIYDELVDMGKEIISRGDIK
;
A
#
# COMPACT_ATOMS: atom_id res chain seq x y z
N MET A 1 -5.99 27.19 -31.09
CA MET A 1 -5.72 25.75 -31.16
C MET A 1 -4.91 25.41 -29.92
N ALA A 2 -5.46 24.58 -29.02
CA ALA A 2 -4.71 24.15 -27.85
C ALA A 2 -3.78 23.02 -28.28
N GLU A 3 -2.47 23.22 -28.17
CA GLU A 3 -1.49 22.15 -28.32
C GLU A 3 -1.84 21.04 -27.32
N SER A 4 -2.09 19.84 -27.84
CA SER A 4 -2.19 18.62 -27.06
C SER A 4 -0.87 18.44 -26.30
N LYS A 5 -0.81 18.88 -25.03
CA LYS A 5 0.28 18.52 -24.11
C LYS A 5 0.41 17.01 -24.12
N VAL A 6 1.53 16.51 -24.64
CA VAL A 6 1.87 15.09 -24.59
C VAL A 6 2.01 14.73 -23.11
N THR A 7 1.04 14.02 -22.56
CA THR A 7 1.05 13.59 -21.16
C THR A 7 2.18 12.57 -20.99
N THR A 8 3.17 12.88 -20.16
CA THR A 8 4.33 12.00 -19.89
C THR A 8 4.07 11.10 -18.68
N ILE A 9 2.91 10.45 -18.65
CA ILE A 9 2.62 9.42 -17.64
C ILE A 9 3.65 8.30 -17.78
N ARG A 10 4.18 7.85 -16.65
CA ARG A 10 5.20 6.79 -16.61
C ARG A 10 4.54 5.42 -16.60
N PRO A 11 5.18 4.40 -17.19
CA PRO A 11 4.74 3.02 -17.06
C PRO A 11 4.57 2.62 -15.58
N ILE A 12 3.60 1.74 -15.31
CA ILE A 12 3.34 1.24 -13.96
C ILE A 12 4.55 0.48 -13.38
N SER A 13 5.39 -0.13 -14.24
CA SER A 13 6.65 -0.78 -13.87
C SER A 13 7.69 0.16 -13.26
N ASP A 14 7.59 1.47 -13.49
CA ASP A 14 8.52 2.46 -12.92
C ASP A 14 8.22 2.74 -11.44
N TRP A 15 7.01 2.43 -10.98
CA TRP A 15 6.59 2.66 -9.61
C TRP A 15 7.15 1.61 -8.66
N GLN A 16 7.75 2.09 -7.58
CA GLN A 16 8.44 1.31 -6.57
C GLN A 16 7.57 1.16 -5.33
N VAL A 17 7.38 -0.06 -4.85
CA VAL A 17 6.50 -0.38 -3.72
C VAL A 17 7.22 -0.15 -2.41
N GLN A 18 6.62 0.64 -1.53
CA GLN A 18 7.05 0.71 -0.14
C GLN A 18 6.21 -0.20 0.76
N VAL A 19 4.89 -0.24 0.52
CA VAL A 19 3.94 -1.05 1.29
C VAL A 19 2.82 -1.57 0.39
N LEU A 20 2.42 -2.82 0.60
CA LEU A 20 1.15 -3.41 0.16
C LEU A 20 0.37 -3.87 1.39
N ARG A 21 -0.94 -3.63 1.43
CA ARG A 21 -1.79 -3.92 2.58
C ARG A 21 -3.14 -4.46 2.13
N CYS A 22 -3.62 -5.46 2.83
CA CYS A 22 -4.96 -6.00 2.74
C CYS A 22 -5.55 -5.94 4.15
N THR A 23 -6.67 -5.26 4.30
CA THR A 23 -7.37 -5.15 5.58
C THR A 23 -8.78 -5.72 5.42
N ALA A 24 -9.10 -6.73 6.21
CA ALA A 24 -10.39 -7.39 6.24
C ALA A 24 -11.09 -7.08 7.56
N PHE A 25 -12.18 -6.30 7.49
CA PHE A 25 -12.97 -5.89 8.64
C PHE A 25 -14.10 -6.88 8.85
N TYR A 26 -14.07 -7.59 9.97
CA TYR A 26 -15.05 -8.61 10.28
C TYR A 26 -16.23 -8.07 11.08
N ALA A 27 -17.37 -8.77 11.03
CA ALA A 27 -18.54 -8.32 11.76
C ALA A 27 -18.26 -8.27 13.28
N PRO A 28 -18.88 -7.35 14.02
CA PRO A 28 -18.73 -7.27 15.47
C PRO A 28 -18.98 -8.63 16.15
N ASP A 29 -18.33 -8.83 17.29
CA ASP A 29 -18.52 -10.00 18.17
C ASP A 29 -18.08 -11.36 17.61
N GLN A 30 -17.52 -11.41 16.39
CA GLN A 30 -16.88 -12.64 15.91
C GLN A 30 -15.63 -12.98 16.72
N GLN A 31 -15.65 -14.17 17.32
CA GLN A 31 -14.49 -14.74 17.98
C GLN A 31 -13.83 -15.76 17.06
N PHE A 32 -12.58 -15.47 16.68
CA PHE A 32 -11.74 -16.40 15.96
C PHE A 32 -10.27 -16.19 16.38
N ASP A 33 -9.48 -17.22 16.17
CA ASP A 33 -8.05 -17.22 16.40
C ASP A 33 -7.32 -17.33 15.06
N ILE A 34 -6.21 -16.59 14.97
CA ILE A 34 -5.30 -16.60 13.82
C ILE A 34 -4.06 -17.46 14.09
N SER A 35 -4.03 -18.20 15.21
CA SER A 35 -2.96 -19.17 15.50
C SER A 35 -2.71 -20.08 14.31
N GLY A 36 -1.46 -20.10 13.84
CA GLY A 36 -1.04 -20.97 12.74
C GLY A 36 -1.28 -20.40 11.35
N TRP A 37 -2.00 -19.28 11.20
CA TRP A 37 -2.21 -18.65 9.88
C TRP A 37 -0.89 -18.27 9.23
N TRP A 38 0.05 -17.72 10.01
CA TRP A 38 1.37 -17.40 9.49
C TRP A 38 2.07 -18.63 8.90
N ALA A 39 2.12 -19.73 9.64
CA ALA A 39 2.74 -20.97 9.17
C ALA A 39 2.05 -21.56 7.93
N GLU A 40 0.71 -21.46 7.85
CA GLU A 40 -0.04 -21.91 6.68
C GLU A 40 0.17 -21.01 5.44
N MET A 41 0.31 -19.69 5.63
CA MET A 41 0.56 -18.75 4.54
C MET A 41 2.01 -18.76 4.05
N VAL A 42 2.96 -18.73 4.99
CA VAL A 42 4.39 -18.50 4.73
C VAL A 42 5.16 -19.81 4.64
N GLY A 43 4.70 -20.88 5.30
CA GLY A 43 5.39 -22.18 5.35
C GLY A 43 6.47 -22.28 6.44
N ASP A 44 6.59 -21.28 7.30
CA ASP A 44 7.55 -21.23 8.42
C ASP A 44 6.91 -20.57 9.65
N LEU A 45 7.57 -20.58 10.81
CA LEU A 45 7.12 -19.87 12.01
C LEU A 45 7.40 -18.36 11.91
N PRO A 46 6.61 -17.50 12.59
CA PRO A 46 6.94 -16.09 12.67
C PRO A 46 8.22 -15.89 13.48
N GLU A 47 9.05 -14.93 13.05
CA GLU A 47 10.25 -14.54 13.79
C GLU A 47 9.88 -13.82 15.10
N THR A 48 8.86 -12.97 15.04
CA THR A 48 8.35 -12.23 16.18
C THR A 48 6.85 -12.45 16.32
N GLU A 49 6.43 -12.75 17.55
CA GLU A 49 5.02 -12.81 17.92
C GLU A 49 4.76 -11.90 19.13
N THR A 50 3.78 -11.00 19.00
CA THR A 50 3.30 -10.14 20.09
C THR A 50 1.83 -10.41 20.36
N LYS A 51 1.50 -10.67 21.63
CA LYS A 51 0.11 -10.88 22.08
C LYS A 51 -0.21 -9.90 23.21
N ARG A 52 -1.26 -9.10 23.02
CA ARG A 52 -1.85 -8.27 24.06
C ARG A 52 -3.29 -8.70 24.27
N VAL A 53 -3.46 -9.73 25.09
CA VAL A 53 -4.75 -10.42 25.30
C VAL A 53 -5.85 -9.45 25.71
N LYS A 54 -5.57 -8.49 26.61
CA LYS A 54 -6.54 -7.48 27.06
C LYS A 54 -7.01 -6.53 25.95
N GLU A 55 -6.19 -6.32 24.93
CA GLU A 55 -6.50 -5.47 23.77
C GLU A 55 -7.06 -6.28 22.59
N GLY A 56 -7.14 -7.62 22.72
CA GLY A 56 -7.50 -8.51 21.62
C GLY A 56 -6.52 -8.45 20.44
N LEU A 57 -5.30 -7.96 20.67
CA LEU A 57 -4.28 -7.73 19.65
C LEU A 57 -3.31 -8.91 19.59
N ARG A 58 -3.09 -9.42 18.38
CA ARG A 58 -2.03 -10.37 18.04
C ARG A 58 -1.32 -9.90 16.78
N ILE A 59 0.00 -9.88 16.82
CA ILE A 59 0.85 -9.50 15.69
C ILE A 59 1.88 -10.59 15.51
N GLU A 60 1.99 -11.10 14.29
CA GLU A 60 2.98 -12.07 13.84
C GLU A 60 3.78 -11.41 12.70
N GLU A 61 5.11 -11.46 12.79
CA GLU A 61 6.01 -10.82 11.84
C GLU A 61 7.23 -11.67 11.53
N GLY A 62 7.82 -11.44 10.37
CA GLY A 62 9.04 -12.11 9.94
C GLY A 62 9.39 -11.78 8.48
N PRO A 63 10.57 -12.26 8.04
CA PRO A 63 10.99 -12.13 6.66
C PRO A 63 10.03 -12.86 5.73
N TYR A 64 9.73 -12.24 4.59
CA TYR A 64 8.94 -12.83 3.52
C TYR A 64 9.50 -12.34 2.20
N LYS A 65 10.13 -13.25 1.46
CA LYS A 65 10.86 -12.92 0.21
C LYS A 65 11.84 -11.77 0.45
N GLU A 66 11.82 -10.73 -0.39
CA GLU A 66 12.71 -9.57 -0.30
C GLU A 66 12.27 -8.52 0.74
N GLY A 67 11.23 -8.79 1.54
CA GLY A 67 10.73 -7.84 2.53
C GLY A 67 10.31 -8.48 3.85
N LYS A 68 9.46 -7.77 4.58
CA LYS A 68 8.87 -8.18 5.84
C LYS A 68 7.36 -8.26 5.68
N LEU A 69 6.80 -9.38 6.15
CA LEU A 69 5.36 -9.55 6.27
C LEU A 69 4.95 -9.31 7.73
N THR A 70 3.80 -8.69 7.91
CA THR A 70 3.16 -8.49 9.21
C THR A 70 1.71 -8.94 9.09
N LEU A 71 1.31 -9.93 9.89
CA LEU A 71 -0.07 -10.34 10.09
C LEU A 71 -0.53 -9.82 11.45
N ALA A 72 -1.52 -8.94 11.47
CA ALA A 72 -2.06 -8.40 12.70
C ALA A 72 -3.56 -8.66 12.79
N LYS A 73 -4.00 -9.27 13.90
CA LYS A 73 -5.40 -9.34 14.30
C LYS A 73 -5.64 -8.33 15.41
N SER A 74 -6.51 -7.37 15.16
CA SER A 74 -7.12 -6.47 16.15
C SER A 74 -8.57 -6.90 16.40
N PRO A 75 -9.32 -6.32 17.37
CA PRO A 75 -10.74 -6.64 17.60
C PRO A 75 -11.70 -6.34 16.44
N ILE A 76 -11.29 -5.56 15.43
CA ILE A 76 -12.18 -5.10 14.35
C ILE A 76 -11.72 -5.54 12.96
N ALA A 77 -10.47 -5.97 12.83
CA ALA A 77 -9.88 -6.29 11.52
C ALA A 77 -8.70 -7.24 11.63
N VAL A 78 -8.47 -7.95 10.52
CA VAL A 78 -7.20 -8.59 10.20
C VAL A 78 -6.48 -7.73 9.16
N ASP A 79 -5.24 -7.35 9.45
CA ASP A 79 -4.33 -6.62 8.55
C ASP A 79 -3.21 -7.55 8.12
N LEU A 80 -3.03 -7.72 6.81
CA LEU A 80 -1.84 -8.32 6.24
C LEU A 80 -1.05 -7.21 5.56
N ARG A 81 0.23 -7.09 5.86
CA ARG A 81 1.09 -6.02 5.31
C ARG A 81 2.41 -6.57 4.83
N PHE A 82 2.77 -6.24 3.59
CA PHE A 82 4.06 -6.53 3.00
C PHE A 82 4.82 -5.23 2.76
N GLN A 83 5.98 -5.08 3.39
CA GLN A 83 6.75 -3.83 3.40
C GLN A 83 8.25 -4.11 3.51
N LEU A 84 9.08 -3.08 3.46
CA LEU A 84 10.52 -3.22 3.65
C LEU A 84 10.85 -3.79 5.04
N GLY A 85 11.78 -4.75 5.08
CA GLY A 85 12.32 -5.34 6.31
C GLY A 85 13.42 -4.50 6.97
N GLU A 86 14.08 -5.07 7.98
CA GLU A 86 15.15 -4.38 8.74
C GLU A 86 16.52 -4.40 8.05
N GLN A 87 16.70 -5.21 7.01
CA GLN A 87 17.92 -5.20 6.21
C GLN A 87 18.06 -3.87 5.46
N LEU A 88 19.30 -3.37 5.34
CA LEU A 88 19.61 -2.11 4.65
C LEU A 88 18.86 -2.06 3.31
N PRO A 89 18.12 -0.97 3.02
CA PRO A 89 17.21 -0.93 1.89
C PRO A 89 17.90 -1.31 0.58
N ASP A 90 17.26 -2.14 -0.22
CA ASP A 90 17.49 -2.14 -1.66
C ASP A 90 17.02 -0.77 -2.17
N GLU A 91 17.97 0.16 -2.23
CA GLU A 91 17.72 1.54 -2.61
C GLU A 91 17.73 1.67 -4.13
N VAL A 92 16.55 1.80 -4.73
CA VAL A 92 16.45 2.29 -6.11
C VAL A 92 16.57 3.82 -6.06
N ASN A 93 17.74 4.34 -6.43
CA ASN A 93 18.04 5.78 -6.37
C ASN A 93 17.88 6.40 -4.96
N GLY A 94 18.07 5.62 -3.89
CA GLY A 94 17.93 6.08 -2.50
C GLY A 94 16.49 6.20 -1.99
N VAL A 95 15.53 5.56 -2.68
CA VAL A 95 14.14 5.42 -2.21
C VAL A 95 13.96 4.00 -1.65
N PRO A 96 13.56 3.83 -0.38
CA PRO A 96 13.33 2.52 0.22
C PRO A 96 12.13 1.84 -0.44
N THR A 97 12.33 0.64 -0.96
CA THR A 97 11.34 -0.12 -1.72
C THR A 97 11.53 -1.63 -1.54
N ILE A 98 10.46 -2.40 -1.73
CA ILE A 98 10.49 -3.88 -1.84
C ILE A 98 10.47 -4.35 -3.31
N GLY A 99 10.54 -3.44 -4.28
CA GLY A 99 10.61 -3.74 -5.71
C GLY A 99 9.60 -2.97 -6.56
N ASN A 100 9.50 -3.32 -7.84
CA ASN A 100 8.54 -2.69 -8.76
C ASN A 100 7.10 -3.14 -8.45
N PHE A 101 6.12 -2.29 -8.78
CA PHE A 101 4.72 -2.52 -8.45
C PHE A 101 4.12 -3.75 -9.14
N GLU A 102 4.36 -3.95 -10.44
CA GLU A 102 3.72 -5.04 -11.17
C GLU A 102 4.07 -6.41 -10.59
N GLU A 103 5.35 -6.66 -10.36
CA GLU A 103 5.85 -7.91 -9.79
C GLU A 103 5.35 -8.11 -8.36
N LYS A 104 5.60 -7.13 -7.48
CA LYS A 104 5.28 -7.28 -6.05
C LYS A 104 3.79 -7.30 -5.77
N CYS A 105 2.99 -6.61 -6.59
CA CYS A 105 1.54 -6.67 -6.49
C CYS A 105 1.01 -8.07 -6.87
N LEU A 106 1.51 -8.68 -7.95
CA LEU A 106 1.10 -10.03 -8.35
C LEU A 106 1.41 -11.06 -7.27
N GLU A 107 2.60 -11.02 -6.70
CA GLU A 107 3.00 -11.87 -5.58
C GLU A 107 2.10 -11.71 -4.35
N TYR A 108 1.74 -10.46 -4.04
CA TYR A 108 0.91 -10.14 -2.89
C TYR A 108 -0.55 -10.55 -3.08
N ILE A 109 -1.08 -10.41 -4.30
CA ILE A 109 -2.43 -10.89 -4.66
C ILE A 109 -2.53 -12.40 -4.45
N ASP A 110 -1.52 -13.16 -4.87
CA ASP A 110 -1.49 -14.62 -4.67
C ASP A 110 -1.55 -14.98 -3.18
N LEU A 111 -0.72 -14.34 -2.36
CA LEU A 111 -0.72 -14.53 -0.90
C LEU A 111 -2.11 -14.25 -0.29
N VAL A 112 -2.76 -13.16 -0.68
CA VAL A 112 -4.09 -12.80 -0.14
C VAL A 112 -5.16 -13.79 -0.60
N LYS A 113 -5.27 -14.03 -1.91
CA LYS A 113 -6.40 -14.78 -2.48
C LYS A 113 -6.27 -16.29 -2.27
N ASN A 114 -5.06 -16.82 -2.41
CA ASN A 114 -4.82 -18.26 -2.41
C ASN A 114 -4.37 -18.79 -1.06
N LYS A 115 -3.96 -17.91 -0.12
CA LYS A 115 -3.66 -18.29 1.26
C LYS A 115 -4.65 -17.68 2.24
N LEU A 116 -4.63 -16.36 2.44
CA LEU A 116 -5.40 -15.70 3.50
C LEU A 116 -6.91 -15.97 3.41
N PHE A 117 -7.54 -15.71 2.26
CA PHE A 117 -9.00 -15.90 2.12
C PHE A 117 -9.45 -17.37 2.11
N LYS A 118 -8.50 -18.30 1.94
CA LYS A 118 -8.77 -19.75 1.95
C LYS A 118 -8.63 -20.37 3.33
N MET A 119 -8.17 -19.62 4.33
CA MET A 119 -8.10 -20.09 5.72
C MET A 119 -9.48 -20.59 6.17
N ALA A 120 -9.50 -21.78 6.78
CA ALA A 120 -10.72 -22.39 7.26
C ALA A 120 -11.41 -21.52 8.33
N THR A 121 -10.60 -20.89 9.20
CA THR A 121 -11.07 -19.99 10.25
C THR A 121 -11.17 -18.52 9.82
N PHE A 122 -11.05 -18.22 8.51
CA PHE A 122 -11.22 -16.85 8.01
C PHE A 122 -12.62 -16.33 8.36
N PRO A 123 -12.73 -15.16 9.02
CA PRO A 123 -14.01 -14.65 9.52
C PRO A 123 -14.95 -14.22 8.39
N LEU A 124 -16.22 -14.00 8.72
CA LEU A 124 -17.15 -13.34 7.83
C LEU A 124 -16.88 -11.83 7.89
N ILE A 125 -16.72 -11.18 6.73
CA ILE A 125 -16.30 -9.78 6.66
C ILE A 125 -17.37 -8.87 6.10
N THR A 126 -17.44 -7.64 6.58
CA THR A 126 -18.35 -6.60 6.11
C THR A 126 -17.65 -5.59 5.21
N ARG A 127 -16.33 -5.44 5.38
CA ARG A 127 -15.53 -4.52 4.57
C ARG A 127 -14.16 -5.08 4.23
N LEU A 128 -13.72 -4.78 3.03
CA LEU A 128 -12.40 -5.17 2.52
C LEU A 128 -11.68 -3.94 1.97
N ALA A 129 -10.37 -3.86 2.21
CA ALA A 129 -9.54 -2.77 1.72
C ALA A 129 -8.22 -3.27 1.14
N PHE A 130 -7.82 -2.69 0.02
CA PHE A 130 -6.48 -2.73 -0.55
C PHE A 130 -5.80 -1.39 -0.33
N GLY A 131 -4.66 -1.40 0.34
CA GLY A 131 -3.82 -0.24 0.56
C GLY A 131 -2.46 -0.41 -0.09
N SER A 132 -1.89 0.69 -0.60
CA SER A 132 -0.51 0.68 -1.06
C SER A 132 0.16 2.03 -0.88
N ILE A 133 1.45 2.00 -0.59
CA ILE A 133 2.32 3.17 -0.64
C ILE A 133 3.37 2.88 -1.70
N ILE A 134 3.41 3.73 -2.73
CA ILE A 134 4.33 3.57 -3.85
C ILE A 134 4.99 4.90 -4.20
N ASN A 135 6.15 4.80 -4.81
CA ASN A 135 7.02 5.93 -5.10
C ASN A 135 7.51 5.84 -6.55
N LEU A 136 7.40 6.94 -7.28
CA LEU A 136 8.03 7.12 -8.58
C LEU A 136 9.26 8.03 -8.38
N PRO A 137 10.49 7.49 -8.45
CA PRO A 137 11.70 8.27 -8.22
C PRO A 137 11.81 9.48 -9.15
N SER A 138 12.23 10.61 -8.59
CA SER A 138 12.49 11.86 -9.30
C SER A 138 13.93 12.31 -9.08
N LYS A 139 14.51 12.94 -10.10
CA LYS A 139 15.86 13.48 -10.07
C LYS A 139 16.02 14.59 -9.02
N ASP A 140 15.02 15.45 -8.95
CA ASP A 140 15.00 16.62 -8.07
C ASP A 140 13.56 17.06 -7.76
N HIS A 141 13.44 18.04 -6.87
CA HIS A 141 12.18 18.59 -6.40
C HIS A 141 11.31 19.16 -7.54
N LYS A 142 11.90 20.01 -8.39
CA LYS A 142 11.21 20.67 -9.51
C LYS A 142 10.66 19.67 -10.52
N THR A 143 11.47 18.67 -10.87
CA THR A 143 11.09 17.57 -11.76
C THR A 143 9.95 16.76 -11.15
N GLY A 144 9.99 16.52 -9.84
CA GLY A 144 8.97 15.75 -9.15
C GLY A 144 7.60 16.43 -9.14
N TYR A 145 7.53 17.75 -8.90
CA TYR A 145 6.27 18.49 -9.03
C TYR A 145 5.76 18.57 -10.47
N THR A 146 6.67 18.70 -11.43
CA THR A 146 6.29 18.63 -12.85
C THR A 146 5.66 17.26 -13.15
N GLN A 147 6.27 16.17 -12.69
CA GLN A 147 5.73 14.81 -12.83
C GLN A 147 4.38 14.63 -12.13
N LEU A 148 4.23 15.07 -10.88
CA LEU A 148 2.95 14.98 -10.15
C LEU A 148 1.81 15.70 -10.89
N SER A 149 2.09 16.85 -11.50
CA SER A 149 1.08 17.62 -12.23
C SER A 149 0.51 16.88 -13.45
N GLU A 150 1.24 15.90 -13.99
CA GLU A 150 0.75 15.04 -15.08
C GLU A 150 -0.27 14.00 -14.60
N TYR A 151 -0.22 13.60 -13.31
CA TYR A 151 -1.16 12.65 -12.71
C TYR A 151 -2.41 13.35 -12.14
N ILE A 152 -2.32 14.62 -11.76
CA ILE A 152 -3.43 15.32 -11.09
C ILE A 152 -4.07 16.30 -12.05
N ARG A 153 -5.09 15.83 -12.78
CA ARG A 153 -5.72 16.61 -13.85
C ARG A 153 -6.40 17.86 -13.30
N GLY A 154 -6.10 19.00 -13.94
CA GLY A 154 -6.74 20.28 -13.64
C GLY A 154 -6.11 21.04 -12.46
N ILE A 155 -5.01 20.54 -11.89
CA ILE A 155 -4.24 21.25 -10.86
C ILE A 155 -2.86 21.60 -11.41
N GLN A 156 -2.53 22.89 -11.38
CA GLN A 156 -1.19 23.36 -11.69
C GLN A 156 -0.40 23.49 -10.38
N ILE A 157 0.64 22.66 -10.23
CA ILE A 157 1.53 22.71 -9.07
C ILE A 157 2.63 23.74 -9.36
N ASP A 158 2.81 24.74 -8.50
CA ASP A 158 3.94 25.67 -8.60
C ASP A 158 5.23 24.91 -8.26
N PRO A 159 6.19 24.77 -9.20
CA PRO A 159 7.43 24.04 -8.97
C PRO A 159 8.31 24.61 -7.87
N ASN A 160 8.06 25.86 -7.42
CA ASN A 160 8.80 26.50 -6.33
C ASN A 160 8.14 26.34 -4.95
N SER A 161 7.01 25.63 -4.87
CA SER A 161 6.34 25.35 -3.59
C SER A 161 7.26 24.51 -2.68
N SER A 162 7.16 24.69 -1.36
CA SER A 162 7.93 23.86 -0.43
C SER A 162 7.24 22.53 -0.12
N ASP A 163 5.92 22.51 -0.16
CA ASP A 163 5.08 21.35 0.14
C ASP A 163 3.85 21.33 -0.80
N PHE A 164 3.41 20.14 -1.13
CA PHE A 164 2.19 19.89 -1.89
C PHE A 164 1.57 18.57 -1.43
N LEU A 165 0.28 18.64 -1.11
CA LEU A 165 -0.54 17.49 -0.76
C LEU A 165 -1.89 17.58 -1.50
N TYR A 166 -2.20 16.54 -2.26
CA TYR A 166 -3.52 16.38 -2.88
C TYR A 166 -4.12 15.06 -2.42
N GLN A 167 -5.32 15.11 -1.85
CA GLN A 167 -6.03 13.92 -1.39
C GLN A 167 -7.47 13.96 -1.87
N ILE A 168 -7.93 12.85 -2.45
CA ILE A 168 -9.28 12.75 -3.00
C ILE A 168 -9.84 11.33 -2.86
N ASN A 169 -11.13 11.25 -2.56
CA ASN A 169 -11.90 10.00 -2.61
C ASN A 169 -12.88 10.05 -3.80
N ARG A 170 -12.68 9.19 -4.79
CA ARG A 170 -13.56 9.07 -5.98
C ARG A 170 -14.43 7.81 -5.87
N ARG A 171 -15.61 7.94 -5.27
CA ARG A 171 -16.55 6.80 -5.16
C ARG A 171 -17.01 6.27 -6.51
N ARG A 172 -17.16 4.94 -6.61
CA ARG A 172 -17.71 4.25 -7.79
C ARG A 172 -18.47 3.00 -7.34
N ALA A 173 -19.55 2.65 -8.03
CA ALA A 173 -20.23 1.37 -7.82
C ALA A 173 -19.30 0.19 -8.13
N SER A 174 -19.39 -0.89 -7.35
CA SER A 174 -18.67 -2.15 -7.61
C SER A 174 -19.24 -2.86 -8.83
N ASN A 175 -18.37 -3.54 -9.57
CA ASN A 175 -18.73 -4.39 -10.70
C ASN A 175 -19.04 -5.84 -10.29
N THR A 176 -18.91 -6.20 -9.00
CA THR A 176 -19.04 -7.58 -8.49
C THR A 176 -20.48 -8.12 -8.42
N ARG A 177 -21.45 -7.43 -9.01
CA ARG A 177 -22.90 -7.76 -8.98
C ARG A 177 -23.52 -7.83 -7.58
N ILE A 178 -22.80 -7.40 -6.55
CA ILE A 178 -23.33 -7.23 -5.20
C ILE A 178 -24.11 -5.91 -5.19
N GLU A 179 -25.42 -6.01 -5.03
CA GLU A 179 -26.31 -4.85 -5.05
C GLU A 179 -25.96 -3.88 -3.92
N GLY A 180 -25.89 -2.58 -4.24
CA GLY A 180 -25.58 -1.53 -3.28
C GLY A 180 -24.13 -1.46 -2.81
N LEU A 181 -23.23 -2.31 -3.31
CA LEU A 181 -21.81 -2.26 -2.96
C LEU A 181 -21.11 -1.14 -3.73
N ASP A 182 -20.74 -0.09 -3.02
CA ASP A 182 -19.86 0.97 -3.55
C ASP A 182 -18.40 0.73 -3.16
N ILE A 183 -17.48 1.30 -3.92
CA ILE A 183 -16.04 1.31 -3.64
C ILE A 183 -15.59 2.75 -3.40
N ASN A 184 -14.95 2.97 -2.26
CA ASN A 184 -14.17 4.17 -1.95
C ASN A 184 -12.79 4.05 -2.60
N ARG A 185 -12.39 5.05 -3.38
CA ARG A 185 -11.08 5.12 -4.04
C ARG A 185 -10.32 6.31 -3.49
N LEU A 186 -9.80 6.19 -2.27
CA LEU A 186 -8.98 7.23 -1.67
C LEU A 186 -7.57 7.16 -2.26
N SER A 187 -7.10 8.29 -2.78
CA SER A 187 -5.72 8.47 -3.21
C SER A 187 -5.15 9.74 -2.62
N LYS A 188 -3.86 9.69 -2.28
CA LYS A 188 -3.11 10.82 -1.74
C LYS A 188 -1.79 10.93 -2.49
N TRP A 189 -1.54 12.12 -3.01
CA TRP A 189 -0.42 12.44 -3.86
C TRP A 189 0.42 13.52 -3.18
N SER A 190 1.72 13.30 -3.11
CA SER A 190 2.69 14.27 -2.58
C SER A 190 4.07 14.04 -3.18
N LEU A 191 5.01 14.93 -2.88
CA LEU A 191 6.42 14.72 -3.18
C LEU A 191 7.14 14.33 -1.88
N ALA A 192 7.71 13.13 -1.85
CA ALA A 192 8.52 12.67 -0.72
C ALA A 192 9.97 13.11 -0.90
N LYS A 193 10.60 13.54 0.20
CA LYS A 193 12.04 13.80 0.31
C LYS A 193 12.67 12.77 1.24
N TYR A 194 13.62 12.00 0.74
CA TYR A 194 14.39 11.01 1.49
C TYR A 194 15.81 11.53 1.72
N GLN A 195 16.29 11.50 2.96
CA GLN A 195 17.62 11.94 3.33
C GLN A 195 18.17 11.05 4.45
N ALA A 196 19.21 10.27 4.14
CA ALA A 196 19.92 9.46 5.12
C ALA A 196 21.01 10.28 5.81
N ILE A 197 21.08 10.19 7.13
CA ILE A 197 22.15 10.76 7.95
C ILE A 197 23.04 9.60 8.39
N ILE A 198 24.22 9.46 7.79
CA ILE A 198 25.19 8.43 8.18
C ILE A 198 26.08 9.03 9.25
N THR A 199 26.02 8.45 10.45
CA THR A 199 26.86 8.86 11.58
C THR A 199 28.01 7.88 11.75
N SER A 200 29.24 8.34 11.57
CA SER A 200 30.45 7.53 11.80
C SER A 200 31.16 7.98 13.07
N PHE A 201 31.63 7.01 13.86
CA PHE A 201 32.42 7.24 15.08
C PHE A 201 33.88 6.83 14.83
N GLY A 202 34.79 7.81 14.88
CA GLY A 202 36.22 7.56 14.77
C GLY A 202 37.03 8.64 15.49
N GLY A 203 37.96 8.22 16.37
CA GLY A 203 38.91 9.14 17.01
C GLY A 203 38.31 10.18 17.97
N GLY A 204 37.21 9.86 18.66
CA GLY A 204 36.57 10.77 19.62
C GLY A 204 35.78 11.93 19.00
N LYS A 205 35.61 11.95 17.67
CA LYS A 205 34.73 12.90 16.96
C LYS A 205 33.69 12.15 16.14
N THR A 206 32.44 12.56 16.28
CA THR A 206 31.34 12.11 15.42
C THR A 206 31.38 12.93 14.13
N LYS A 207 31.53 12.28 12.98
CA LYS A 207 31.31 12.90 11.66
C LYS A 207 30.00 12.37 11.10
N ALA A 208 29.03 13.27 10.94
CA ALA A 208 27.83 13.01 10.17
C ALA A 208 28.10 13.38 8.71
N THR A 209 27.84 12.44 7.80
CA THR A 209 27.84 12.71 6.36
C THR A 209 26.38 12.69 5.91
N GLU A 210 25.91 13.82 5.40
CA GLU A 210 24.59 13.90 4.77
C GLU A 210 24.70 13.50 3.30
N ASN A 211 23.90 12.51 2.90
CA ASN A 211 23.73 12.22 1.48
C ASN A 211 22.84 13.29 0.84
N ALA A 212 23.07 13.57 -0.44
CA ALA A 212 22.21 14.46 -1.22
C ALA A 212 20.75 13.95 -1.15
N PRO A 213 19.76 14.84 -0.93
CA PRO A 213 18.37 14.41 -0.80
C PRO A 213 17.89 13.75 -2.08
N ARG A 214 17.03 12.75 -1.91
CA ARG A 214 16.34 12.04 -2.98
C ARG A 214 14.88 12.40 -2.95
N TYR A 215 14.27 12.45 -4.12
CA TYR A 215 12.88 12.86 -4.28
C TYR A 215 12.10 11.76 -4.97
N ALA A 216 10.83 11.60 -4.62
CA ALA A 216 9.91 10.71 -5.35
C ALA A 216 8.50 11.27 -5.33
N CYS A 217 7.78 11.11 -6.45
CA CYS A 217 6.33 11.29 -6.45
C CYS A 217 5.74 10.14 -5.65
N ARG A 218 5.10 10.47 -4.52
CA ARG A 218 4.54 9.50 -3.59
C ARG A 218 3.04 9.41 -3.83
N LEU A 219 2.56 8.19 -3.95
CA LEU A 219 1.15 7.86 -4.05
C LEU A 219 0.79 6.88 -2.92
N GLU A 220 -0.14 7.29 -2.08
CA GLU A 220 -0.78 6.45 -1.08
C GLU A 220 -2.19 6.14 -1.58
N ILE A 221 -2.52 4.86 -1.72
CA ILE A 221 -3.81 4.35 -2.18
C ILE A 221 -4.47 3.63 -1.01
N ASP A 222 -5.75 3.90 -0.78
CA ASP A 222 -6.61 3.17 0.16
C ASP A 222 -7.98 2.95 -0.51
N ILE A 223 -8.11 1.81 -1.19
CA ILE A 223 -9.31 1.43 -1.94
C ILE A 223 -10.06 0.41 -1.12
N SER A 224 -11.32 0.69 -0.81
CA SER A 224 -12.09 -0.17 0.08
C SER A 224 -13.54 -0.23 -0.32
N THR A 225 -14.21 -1.32 0.05
CA THR A 225 -15.67 -1.36 -0.02
C THR A 225 -16.27 -0.27 0.88
N GLY A 226 -17.43 0.24 0.47
CA GLY A 226 -18.15 1.33 1.11
C GLY A 226 -18.48 1.00 2.56
N GLN A 227 -18.29 1.96 3.46
CA GLN A 227 -18.62 1.77 4.87
C GLN A 227 -20.14 1.70 5.10
N GLU A 228 -20.91 2.22 4.14
CA GLU A 228 -22.37 2.17 4.13
C GLU A 228 -22.92 0.81 3.72
N PHE A 229 -22.10 -0.07 3.15
CA PHE A 229 -22.49 -1.46 2.91
C PHE A 229 -22.45 -2.22 4.24
N THR A 230 -23.62 -2.57 4.76
CA THR A 230 -23.77 -3.20 6.09
C THR A 230 -23.84 -4.72 6.05
N ASP A 231 -24.02 -5.30 4.87
CA ASP A 231 -24.15 -6.75 4.71
C ASP A 231 -22.78 -7.45 4.76
N LEU A 232 -22.82 -8.78 4.86
CA LEU A 232 -21.62 -9.60 4.78
C LEU A 232 -21.18 -9.74 3.32
N LEU A 233 -19.88 -9.58 3.08
CA LEU A 233 -19.27 -9.90 1.80
C LEU A 233 -19.21 -11.43 1.65
N PRO A 234 -19.79 -12.02 0.59
CA PRO A 234 -19.78 -13.46 0.39
C PRO A 234 -18.35 -13.99 0.26
N LYS A 235 -18.04 -15.10 0.96
CA LYS A 235 -16.67 -15.66 1.02
C LYS A 235 -16.17 -16.07 -0.37
N GLU A 236 -17.07 -16.57 -1.20
CA GLU A 236 -16.84 -16.96 -2.59
C GLU A 236 -16.50 -15.78 -3.51
N ASN A 237 -16.94 -14.55 -3.18
CA ASN A 237 -16.71 -13.35 -3.97
C ASN A 237 -15.49 -12.54 -3.49
N LEU A 238 -14.87 -12.86 -2.36
CA LEU A 238 -13.77 -12.06 -1.79
C LEU A 238 -12.59 -11.91 -2.75
N GLY A 239 -12.28 -12.95 -3.52
CA GLY A 239 -11.23 -12.91 -4.54
C GLY A 239 -11.53 -11.88 -5.64
N ASP A 240 -12.76 -11.88 -6.15
CA ASP A 240 -13.19 -10.98 -7.23
C ASP A 240 -13.31 -9.53 -6.75
N ILE A 241 -13.81 -9.33 -5.53
CA ILE A 241 -13.84 -8.00 -4.90
C ILE A 241 -12.42 -7.48 -4.75
N TYR A 242 -11.50 -8.29 -4.23
CA TYR A 242 -10.11 -7.87 -4.03
C TYR A 242 -9.40 -7.54 -5.34
N ASP A 243 -9.61 -8.33 -6.40
CA ASP A 243 -9.10 -8.02 -7.74
C ASP A 243 -9.61 -6.67 -8.23
N GLU A 244 -10.90 -6.37 -8.04
CA GLU A 244 -11.46 -5.08 -8.39
C GLU A 244 -10.80 -3.92 -7.62
N LEU A 245 -10.57 -4.07 -6.30
CA LEU A 245 -9.87 -3.03 -5.51
C LEU A 245 -8.45 -2.80 -6.04
N VAL A 246 -7.74 -3.87 -6.37
CA VAL A 246 -6.37 -3.81 -6.90
C VAL A 246 -6.33 -3.20 -8.30
N ASP A 247 -7.27 -3.56 -9.17
CA ASP A 247 -7.34 -3.02 -10.53
C ASP A 247 -7.70 -1.54 -10.53
N MET A 248 -8.57 -1.09 -9.62
CA MET A 248 -8.78 0.34 -9.39
C MET A 248 -7.49 1.04 -8.90
N GLY A 249 -6.66 0.35 -8.11
CA GLY A 249 -5.33 0.82 -7.71
C GLY A 249 -4.43 1.02 -8.93
N LYS A 250 -4.27 -0.02 -9.76
CA LYS A 250 -3.53 0.05 -11.04
C LYS A 250 -4.04 1.16 -11.95
N GLU A 251 -5.36 1.38 -11.99
CA GLU A 251 -5.98 2.46 -12.77
C GLU A 251 -5.49 3.84 -12.30
N ILE A 252 -5.44 4.07 -10.99
CA ILE A 252 -4.96 5.33 -10.40
C ILE A 252 -3.46 5.53 -10.69
N ILE A 253 -2.66 4.47 -10.55
CA ILE A 253 -1.21 4.54 -10.80
C ILE A 253 -0.90 4.87 -12.26
N SER A 254 -1.63 4.24 -13.18
CA SER A 254 -1.39 4.35 -14.63
C SER A 254 -2.07 5.54 -15.28
N ARG A 255 -3.06 6.17 -14.65
CA ARG A 255 -3.87 7.23 -15.27
C ARG A 255 -4.03 8.48 -14.41
N GLY A 256 -3.57 8.46 -13.16
CA GLY A 256 -3.69 9.56 -12.21
C GLY A 256 -5.07 9.67 -11.57
N ASP A 257 -5.43 10.88 -11.12
CA ASP A 257 -6.79 11.18 -10.67
C ASP A 257 -7.75 11.20 -11.86
N ILE A 258 -8.62 10.19 -11.87
CA ILE A 258 -9.69 10.01 -12.86
C ILE A 258 -11.03 9.79 -12.15
N LYS A 259 -12.10 10.31 -12.77
CA LYS A 259 -13.47 10.11 -12.32
C LYS A 259 -13.91 8.67 -12.57
#